data_AF-X1I6T1-F1
#
_entry.id   AF-X1I6T1-F1
#
_cell.length_a   1.000
_cell.length_b   1.000
_cell.length_c   1.000
_cell.angle_alpha   90.00
_cell.angle_beta   90.00
_cell.angle_gamma   90.00
#
_symmetry.space_group_name_H-M   'P 1'
#
loop_
_entity.id
_entity.type
_entity.pdbx_description
1 polymer ?
#
loop_
_entity_poly.entity_id
_entity_poly.type
_entity_poly.pdbx_seq_one_letter_code
_entity_poly.pdbx_strand_id
1 'polypeptide(L)'
;EKADAFIFAVENFQPTGQVTFSESYRMFKNIPELRYEGRVHETIEASLAKMKATVKRSATNIRHTGYLKGNIAIEEKLQLYERLNKLQMKDNPKDAKPYFNLALHCLNDGDRPKGIEYLEKAKKLDPTYYLPHKELGLTYLRMSREELGQVLQVLPKHHPMYQNTAELFASVSEIVEEEVIVGAASGRKSGT
;
A
#
# COMPACT_ATOMS: atom_id res chain seq x y z
N GLU A 1 -24.85 11.63 -22.92
CA GLU A 1 -23.97 12.71 -22.40
C GLU A 1 -22.51 12.41 -22.69
N LYS A 2 -21.70 13.43 -23.03
CA LYS A 2 -20.28 13.29 -23.39
C LYS A 2 -19.41 13.17 -22.13
N ALA A 3 -18.44 12.27 -22.14
CA ALA A 3 -17.40 12.13 -21.12
C ALA A 3 -16.02 12.13 -21.80
N ASP A 4 -15.00 12.59 -21.08
CA ASP A 4 -13.61 12.57 -21.53
C ASP A 4 -12.92 11.24 -21.20
N ALA A 5 -13.32 10.62 -20.08
CA ALA A 5 -12.85 9.32 -19.66
C ALA A 5 -13.91 8.55 -18.86
N PHE A 6 -13.75 7.23 -18.84
CA PHE A 6 -14.53 6.30 -18.03
C PHE A 6 -13.63 5.56 -17.04
N ILE A 7 -14.07 5.56 -15.78
CA ILE A 7 -13.51 4.74 -14.72
C ILE A 7 -14.35 3.47 -14.56
N PHE A 8 -13.69 2.33 -14.47
CA PHE A 8 -14.30 1.00 -14.38
C PHE A 8 -14.02 0.41 -13.00
N ALA A 9 -15.03 -0.23 -12.41
CA ALA A 9 -14.79 -1.18 -11.32
C ALA A 9 -14.13 -2.43 -11.91
N VAL A 10 -13.11 -2.93 -11.23
CA VAL A 10 -12.32 -4.09 -11.65
C VAL A 10 -12.42 -5.16 -10.58
N GLU A 11 -12.98 -6.30 -10.96
CA GLU A 11 -13.08 -7.51 -10.15
C GLU A 11 -11.81 -8.34 -10.36
N ASN A 12 -10.92 -8.36 -9.38
CA ASN A 12 -9.66 -9.10 -9.42
C ASN A 12 -9.85 -10.47 -8.77
N PHE A 13 -9.81 -11.52 -9.61
CA PHE A 13 -9.99 -12.91 -9.17
C PHE A 13 -8.67 -13.49 -8.70
N GLN A 14 -8.58 -13.82 -7.41
CA GLN A 14 -7.39 -14.39 -6.79
C GLN A 14 -7.38 -15.93 -6.89
N PRO A 15 -6.20 -16.58 -6.89
CA PRO A 15 -6.10 -18.04 -6.84
C PRO A 15 -6.82 -18.68 -5.64
N THR A 16 -6.99 -17.93 -4.55
CA THR A 16 -7.71 -18.35 -3.34
C THR A 16 -9.23 -18.43 -3.52
N GLY A 17 -9.76 -17.99 -4.67
CA GLY A 17 -11.20 -17.84 -4.91
C GLY A 17 -11.79 -16.52 -4.41
N GLN A 18 -11.00 -15.70 -3.69
CA GLN A 18 -11.43 -14.37 -3.27
C GLN A 18 -11.48 -13.39 -4.45
N VAL A 19 -12.46 -12.49 -4.43
CA VAL A 19 -12.54 -11.37 -5.37
C VAL A 19 -12.21 -10.07 -4.63
N THR A 20 -11.25 -9.31 -5.17
CA THR A 20 -10.86 -7.99 -4.65
C THR A 20 -11.20 -6.91 -5.66
N PHE A 21 -11.60 -5.74 -5.20
CA PHE A 21 -12.08 -4.66 -6.07
C PHE A 21 -11.04 -3.54 -6.19
N SER A 22 -10.86 -3.03 -7.40
CA SER A 22 -10.07 -1.83 -7.68
C SER A 22 -10.76 -0.98 -8.73
N GLU A 23 -10.32 0.27 -8.91
CA GLU A 23 -10.83 1.15 -9.96
C GLU A 23 -9.73 1.47 -10.97
N SER A 24 -10.08 1.58 -12.25
CA SER A 24 -9.12 1.94 -13.29
C SER A 24 -9.77 2.70 -14.45
N TYR A 25 -9.05 3.69 -14.96
CA TYR A 25 -9.37 4.33 -16.24
C TYR A 25 -8.98 3.41 -17.40
N ARG A 26 -9.93 3.07 -18.27
CA ARG A 26 -9.71 2.12 -19.39
C ARG A 26 -10.29 2.56 -20.72
N MET A 27 -11.09 3.62 -20.72
CA MET A 27 -11.62 4.23 -21.94
C MET A 27 -11.56 5.74 -21.79
N PHE A 28 -10.88 6.42 -22.69
CA PHE A 28 -10.70 7.87 -22.67
C PHE A 28 -10.44 8.38 -24.08
N LYS A 29 -10.65 9.69 -24.30
CA LYS A 29 -10.43 10.30 -25.62
C LYS A 29 -8.97 10.17 -26.04
N ASN A 30 -8.75 9.81 -27.31
CA ASN A 30 -7.41 9.76 -27.89
C ASN A 30 -6.98 11.17 -28.35
N ILE A 31 -6.54 12.00 -27.40
CA ILE A 31 -6.10 13.39 -27.62
C ILE A 31 -4.74 13.63 -26.97
N PRO A 32 -3.87 14.51 -27.50
CA PRO A 32 -2.52 14.77 -26.98
C PRO A 32 -2.39 15.02 -25.48
N GLU A 33 -3.42 15.61 -24.88
CA GLU A 33 -3.44 16.08 -23.49
C GLU A 33 -3.72 14.97 -22.48
N LEU A 34 -4.28 13.82 -22.90
CA LEU A 34 -4.52 12.67 -22.04
C LEU A 34 -3.42 11.63 -22.21
N ARG A 35 -2.44 11.63 -21.32
CA ARG A 35 -1.29 10.70 -21.37
C ARG A 35 -1.11 10.01 -20.02
N TYR A 36 -0.50 8.83 -20.08
CA TYR A 36 -0.05 8.14 -18.88
C TYR A 36 1.13 8.89 -18.28
N GLU A 37 1.11 9.04 -16.97
CA GLU A 37 2.18 9.64 -16.17
C GLU A 37 2.49 8.74 -14.97
N GLY A 38 3.71 8.85 -14.44
CA GLY A 38 4.21 8.02 -13.33
C GLY A 38 5.06 6.85 -13.81
N ARG A 39 6.12 6.50 -13.07
CA ARG A 39 7.01 5.39 -13.44
C ARG A 39 6.50 4.03 -12.96
N VAL A 40 5.78 3.98 -11.84
CA VAL A 40 5.27 2.72 -11.23
C VAL A 40 3.76 2.59 -11.37
N HIS A 41 3.03 3.68 -11.13
CA HIS A 41 1.59 3.76 -11.38
C HIS A 41 1.38 4.62 -12.60
N GLU A 42 1.55 4.02 -13.78
CA GLU A 42 1.16 4.65 -15.04
C GLU A 42 -0.36 4.87 -15.02
N THR A 43 -0.78 6.08 -14.69
CA THR A 43 -2.20 6.50 -14.71
C THR A 43 -2.37 7.77 -15.52
N ILE A 44 -3.61 8.06 -15.93
CA ILE A 44 -3.95 9.30 -16.64
C ILE A 44 -4.53 10.37 -15.70
N GLU A 45 -4.49 10.15 -14.39
CA GLU A 45 -5.16 11.00 -13.40
C GLU A 45 -4.64 12.44 -13.40
N ALA A 46 -3.32 12.60 -13.50
CA ALA A 46 -2.69 13.92 -13.55
C ALA A 46 -3.14 14.71 -14.79
N SER A 47 -3.13 14.06 -15.95
CA SER A 47 -3.64 14.63 -17.20
C SER A 47 -5.14 14.96 -17.12
N LEU A 48 -5.98 14.08 -16.56
CA LEU A 48 -7.41 14.32 -16.34
C LEU A 48 -7.65 15.53 -15.42
N ALA A 49 -6.90 15.62 -14.31
CA ALA A 49 -7.00 16.73 -13.36
C ALA A 49 -6.58 18.06 -14.00
N LYS A 50 -5.46 18.08 -14.73
CA LYS A 50 -4.96 19.27 -15.44
C LYS A 50 -5.96 19.81 -16.44
N MET A 51 -6.65 18.92 -17.14
CA MET A 51 -7.70 19.28 -18.11
C MET A 51 -9.05 19.62 -17.48
N LYS A 52 -9.25 19.35 -16.19
CA LYS A 52 -10.57 19.36 -15.54
C LYS A 52 -11.56 18.48 -16.32
N ALA A 53 -11.09 17.30 -16.72
CA ALA A 53 -11.81 16.38 -17.59
C ALA A 53 -13.09 15.84 -16.93
N THR A 54 -14.12 15.63 -17.72
CA THR A 54 -15.37 14.98 -17.28
C THR A 54 -15.16 13.47 -17.24
N VAL A 55 -15.11 12.90 -16.03
CA VAL A 55 -15.02 11.45 -15.81
C VAL A 55 -16.39 10.89 -15.48
N LYS A 56 -16.74 9.75 -16.07
CA LYS A 56 -17.93 8.97 -15.71
C LYS A 56 -17.58 7.57 -15.24
N ARG A 57 -18.38 7.03 -14.33
CA ARG A 57 -18.31 5.62 -13.99
C ARG A 57 -18.95 4.78 -15.11
N SER A 58 -18.26 3.75 -15.53
CA SER A 58 -18.81 2.77 -16.46
C SER A 58 -19.92 1.96 -15.79
N ALA A 59 -20.97 1.61 -16.54
CA ALA A 59 -21.99 0.67 -16.09
C ALA A 59 -21.51 -0.79 -16.15
N THR A 60 -20.34 -1.04 -16.74
CA THR A 60 -19.75 -2.36 -16.92
C THR A 60 -18.51 -2.52 -16.04
N ASN A 61 -18.40 -3.69 -15.40
CA ASN A 61 -17.22 -4.08 -14.63
C ASN A 61 -16.20 -4.80 -15.53
N ILE A 62 -14.93 -4.67 -15.18
CA ILE A 62 -13.85 -5.43 -15.80
C ILE A 62 -13.56 -6.65 -14.94
N ARG A 63 -13.64 -7.84 -15.54
CA ARG A 63 -13.20 -9.08 -14.92
C ARG A 63 -11.71 -9.28 -15.18
N HIS A 64 -10.89 -9.24 -14.13
CA HIS A 64 -9.44 -9.39 -14.22
C HIS A 64 -8.99 -10.74 -13.64
N THR A 65 -8.55 -11.63 -14.52
CA THR A 65 -8.07 -12.99 -14.19
C THR A 65 -6.55 -13.11 -14.21
N GLY A 66 -5.82 -11.99 -14.33
CA GLY A 66 -4.36 -11.99 -14.43
C GLY A 66 -3.66 -12.62 -13.23
N TYR A 67 -4.24 -12.51 -12.03
CA TYR A 67 -3.72 -13.11 -10.80
C TYR A 67 -3.80 -14.65 -10.78
N LEU A 68 -4.63 -15.27 -11.63
CA LEU A 68 -4.78 -16.72 -11.70
C LEU A 68 -3.63 -17.41 -12.44
N LYS A 69 -2.76 -16.65 -13.11
CA LYS A 69 -1.70 -17.21 -13.98
C LYS A 69 -0.46 -17.71 -13.25
N GLY A 70 -0.40 -17.64 -11.91
CA GLY A 70 0.69 -18.15 -11.08
C GLY A 70 2.01 -17.41 -11.32
N ASN A 71 2.42 -16.52 -10.42
CA ASN A 71 3.60 -15.68 -10.67
C ASN A 71 4.85 -16.20 -9.96
N ILE A 72 5.79 -16.71 -10.76
CA ILE A 72 7.21 -16.91 -10.41
C ILE A 72 7.97 -15.55 -10.40
N ALA A 73 7.41 -14.48 -10.99
CA ALA A 73 8.09 -13.19 -11.20
C ALA A 73 7.73 -12.08 -10.19
N ILE A 74 7.28 -12.43 -8.98
CA ILE A 74 6.91 -11.42 -7.97
C ILE A 74 8.14 -10.62 -7.52
N GLU A 75 9.24 -11.32 -7.25
CA GLU A 75 10.50 -10.70 -6.81
C GLU A 75 11.07 -9.75 -7.87
N GLU A 76 11.16 -10.19 -9.13
CA GLU A 76 11.62 -9.36 -10.24
C GLU A 76 10.76 -8.09 -10.40
N LYS A 77 9.45 -8.23 -10.21
CA LYS A 77 8.51 -7.11 -10.26
C LYS A 77 8.72 -6.14 -9.09
N LEU A 78 8.95 -6.64 -7.87
CA LEU A 78 9.24 -5.80 -6.72
C LEU A 78 10.55 -5.02 -6.92
N GLN A 79 11.61 -5.67 -7.39
CA GLN A 79 12.90 -5.03 -7.70
C GLN A 79 12.76 -3.97 -8.80
N LEU A 80 11.97 -4.28 -9.85
CA LEU A 80 11.66 -3.30 -10.89
C LEU A 80 10.95 -2.08 -10.31
N TYR A 81 9.94 -2.28 -9.45
CA TYR A 81 9.18 -1.19 -8.82
C TYR A 81 10.04 -0.36 -7.88
N GLU A 82 10.90 -0.98 -7.09
CA GLU A 82 11.85 -0.27 -6.24
C GLU A 82 12.76 0.64 -7.10
N ARG A 83 13.33 0.11 -8.19
CA ARG A 83 14.16 0.88 -9.12
C ARG A 83 13.40 2.06 -9.73
N LEU A 84 12.17 1.82 -10.18
CA LEU A 84 11.34 2.86 -10.81
C LEU A 84 10.92 3.95 -9.82
N ASN A 85 10.59 3.59 -8.57
CA ASN A 85 10.32 4.55 -7.50
C ASN A 85 11.57 5.38 -7.17
N LYS A 86 12.76 4.77 -7.10
CA LYS A 86 14.03 5.50 -6.90
C LYS A 86 14.31 6.49 -8.03
N LEU A 87 14.02 6.12 -9.28
CA LEU A 87 14.14 7.04 -10.41
C LEU A 87 13.11 8.18 -10.31
N GLN A 88 11.86 7.88 -9.97
CA GLN A 88 10.81 8.91 -9.80
C GLN A 88 11.14 9.89 -8.68
N MET A 89 11.70 9.40 -7.58
CA MET A 89 12.19 10.22 -6.47
C MET A 89 13.35 11.14 -6.91
N LYS A 90 14.22 10.70 -7.83
CA LYS A 90 15.28 11.54 -8.39
C LYS A 90 14.73 12.61 -9.33
N ASP A 91 13.79 12.25 -10.20
CA ASP A 91 13.20 13.16 -11.18
C ASP A 91 12.30 14.21 -10.52
N ASN A 92 11.52 13.80 -9.52
CA ASN A 92 10.66 14.67 -8.73
C ASN A 92 10.77 14.38 -7.23
N PRO A 93 11.75 15.00 -6.54
CA PRO A 93 11.94 14.81 -5.11
C PRO A 93 10.79 15.26 -4.22
N LYS A 94 9.81 16.00 -4.76
CA LYS A 94 8.63 16.49 -4.06
C LYS A 94 7.40 15.60 -4.21
N ASP A 95 7.47 14.57 -5.05
CA ASP A 95 6.39 13.58 -5.19
C ASP A 95 6.37 12.68 -3.95
N ALA A 96 5.27 12.68 -3.20
CA ALA A 96 5.12 11.86 -2.00
C ALA A 96 4.94 10.35 -2.31
N LYS A 97 4.41 10.01 -3.48
CA LYS A 97 4.07 8.62 -3.87
C LYS A 97 5.27 7.66 -3.88
N PRO A 98 6.43 7.99 -4.50
CA PRO A 98 7.57 7.08 -4.49
C PRO A 98 8.13 6.84 -3.07
N TYR A 99 8.09 7.82 -2.17
CA TYR A 99 8.48 7.61 -0.78
C TYR A 99 7.52 6.65 -0.07
N PHE A 100 6.20 6.84 -0.22
CA PHE A 100 5.22 5.91 0.33
C PHE A 100 5.40 4.48 -0.20
N ASN A 101 5.59 4.32 -1.52
CA ASN A 101 5.80 3.00 -2.11
C ASN A 101 7.08 2.34 -1.59
N LEU A 102 8.20 3.08 -1.51
CA LEU A 102 9.45 2.56 -0.96
C LEU A 102 9.35 2.27 0.54
N ALA A 103 8.55 3.02 1.30
CA ALA A 103 8.24 2.69 2.68
C ALA A 103 7.59 1.31 2.79
N LEU A 104 6.56 1.03 1.98
CA LEU A 104 5.91 -0.29 1.98
C LEU A 104 6.89 -1.40 1.65
N HIS A 105 7.79 -1.19 0.69
CA HIS A 105 8.86 -2.14 0.39
C HIS A 105 9.79 -2.36 1.60
N CYS A 106 10.25 -1.29 2.27
CA CYS A 106 11.13 -1.42 3.45
C CYS A 106 10.43 -2.15 4.60
N LEU A 107 9.16 -1.82 4.88
CA LEU A 107 8.36 -2.51 5.90
C LEU A 107 8.21 -3.99 5.57
N ASN A 108 7.92 -4.32 4.31
CA ASN A 108 7.81 -5.70 3.84
C ASN A 108 9.11 -6.51 3.99
N ASP A 109 10.27 -5.85 3.87
CA ASP A 109 11.57 -6.46 4.08
C ASP A 109 12.03 -6.46 5.56
N GLY A 110 11.20 -5.93 6.47
CA GLY A 110 11.51 -5.84 7.90
C GLY A 110 12.38 -4.64 8.30
N ASP A 111 12.79 -3.79 7.35
CA ASP A 111 13.49 -2.52 7.62
C ASP A 111 12.50 -1.44 8.09
N ARG A 112 11.96 -1.65 9.29
CA ARG A 112 10.97 -0.78 9.93
C ARG A 112 11.46 0.67 10.10
N PRO A 113 12.69 0.93 10.58
CA PRO A 113 13.17 2.31 10.75
C PRO A 113 13.15 3.12 9.45
N LYS A 114 13.63 2.52 8.35
CA LYS A 114 13.63 3.18 7.04
C LYS A 114 12.23 3.32 6.45
N GLY A 115 11.36 2.33 6.67
CA GLY A 115 9.95 2.42 6.34
C GLY A 115 9.29 3.65 6.97
N ILE A 116 9.47 3.84 8.28
CA ILE A 116 8.95 5.00 9.02
C ILE A 116 9.54 6.31 8.48
N GLU A 117 10.86 6.38 8.23
CA GLU A 117 11.51 7.56 7.65
C GLU A 117 10.84 7.98 6.32
N TYR A 118 10.61 7.03 5.42
CA TYR A 118 9.96 7.29 4.15
C TYR A 118 8.49 7.67 4.29
N LEU A 119 7.74 7.06 5.21
CA LEU A 119 6.35 7.47 5.48
C LEU A 119 6.28 8.89 6.03
N GLU A 120 7.15 9.25 6.97
CA GLU A 120 7.25 10.61 7.52
C GLU A 120 7.60 11.63 6.43
N LYS A 121 8.50 11.26 5.51
CA LYS A 121 8.84 12.09 4.35
C LYS A 121 7.64 12.27 3.41
N ALA A 122 6.94 11.19 3.07
CA ALA A 122 5.75 11.24 2.21
C ALA A 122 4.66 12.13 2.83
N LYS A 123 4.38 11.94 4.12
CA LYS A 123 3.45 12.76 4.91
C LYS A 123 3.79 14.25 4.86
N LYS A 124 5.08 14.59 4.98
CA LYS A 124 5.55 15.99 4.93
C LYS A 124 5.43 16.62 3.54
N LEU A 125 5.64 15.83 2.49
CA LEU A 125 5.59 16.29 1.11
C LEU A 125 4.16 16.55 0.62
N ASP A 126 3.23 15.67 1.01
CA ASP A 126 1.80 15.84 0.73
C ASP A 126 0.97 15.53 1.98
N PRO A 127 0.62 16.55 2.79
CA PRO A 127 -0.23 16.37 3.97
C PRO A 127 -1.66 15.90 3.66
N THR A 128 -2.11 15.96 2.40
CA THR A 128 -3.44 15.47 2.00
C THR A 128 -3.40 14.00 1.57
N TYR A 129 -2.19 13.46 1.34
CA TYR A 129 -2.00 12.05 1.04
C TYR A 129 -2.15 11.21 2.32
N TYR A 130 -3.36 10.72 2.56
CA TYR A 130 -3.73 10.06 3.80
C TYR A 130 -3.06 8.68 4.01
N LEU A 131 -2.58 8.03 2.94
CA LEU A 131 -2.01 6.68 3.03
C LEU A 131 -0.79 6.60 3.96
N PRO A 132 0.22 7.50 3.87
CA PRO A 132 1.29 7.58 4.85
C PRO A 132 0.83 7.68 6.31
N HIS A 133 -0.20 8.47 6.61
CA HIS A 133 -0.74 8.59 7.97
C HIS A 133 -1.33 7.27 8.47
N LYS A 134 -2.12 6.61 7.63
CA LYS A 134 -2.72 5.31 7.94
C LYS A 134 -1.62 4.27 8.22
N GLU A 135 -0.63 4.16 7.35
CA GLU A 135 0.43 3.16 7.49
C GLU A 135 1.35 3.43 8.69
N LEU A 136 1.62 4.71 9.02
CA LEU A 136 2.31 5.05 10.27
C LEU A 136 1.52 4.57 11.50
N GLY A 137 0.21 4.84 11.53
CA GLY A 137 -0.67 4.39 12.61
C GLY A 137 -0.64 2.87 12.79
N LEU A 138 -0.77 2.11 11.69
CA LEU A 138 -0.68 0.65 11.72
C LEU A 138 0.70 0.15 12.17
N THR A 139 1.77 0.80 11.69
CA THR A 139 3.15 0.47 12.08
C THR A 139 3.36 0.69 13.59
N TYR A 140 2.88 1.80 14.14
CA TYR A 140 2.98 2.08 15.58
C TYR A 140 2.11 1.18 16.44
N LEU A 141 0.95 0.74 15.95
CA LEU A 141 0.14 -0.26 16.63
C LEU A 141 0.84 -1.63 16.69
N ARG A 142 1.49 -2.05 15.59
CA ARG A 142 2.33 -3.27 15.57
C ARG A 142 3.47 -3.19 16.59
N MET A 143 4.18 -2.06 16.63
CA MET A 143 5.24 -1.82 17.61
C MET A 143 4.70 -1.84 19.04
N SER A 144 3.58 -1.16 19.29
CA SER A 144 2.93 -1.17 20.61
C SER A 144 2.58 -2.58 21.05
N ARG A 145 2.06 -3.42 20.14
CA ARG A 145 1.76 -4.84 20.43
C ARG A 145 3.01 -5.61 20.86
N GLU A 146 4.12 -5.45 20.13
CA GLU A 146 5.39 -6.12 20.44
C GLU A 146 5.91 -5.73 21.83
N GLU A 147 5.94 -4.43 22.14
CA GLU A 147 6.38 -3.91 23.43
C GLU A 147 5.47 -4.37 24.58
N LEU A 148 4.14 -4.30 24.41
CA LEU A 148 3.19 -4.79 25.41
C LEU A 148 3.36 -6.29 25.67
N GLY A 149 3.65 -7.07 24.63
CA GLY A 149 3.97 -8.49 24.76
C GLY A 149 5.23 -8.72 25.61
N GLN A 150 6.28 -7.92 25.41
CA GLN A 150 7.50 -7.99 26.23
C GLN A 150 7.21 -7.63 27.70
N VAL A 151 6.38 -6.60 27.94
CA VAL A 151 5.97 -6.24 29.31
C VAL A 151 5.29 -7.42 30.00
N LEU A 152 4.37 -8.12 29.33
CA LEU A 152 3.65 -9.27 29.90
C LEU A 152 4.56 -10.48 30.20
N GLN A 153 5.71 -10.60 29.54
CA GLN A 153 6.68 -11.66 29.85
C GLN A 153 7.40 -11.42 31.18
N VAL A 154 7.63 -10.15 31.54
CA VAL A 154 8.40 -9.79 32.75
C VAL A 154 7.52 -9.34 33.92
N LEU A 155 6.29 -8.88 33.64
CA LEU A 155 5.37 -8.37 34.64
C LEU A 155 4.74 -9.52 35.45
N PRO A 156 4.92 -9.58 36.78
CA PRO A 156 4.31 -10.63 37.58
C PRO A 156 2.79 -10.59 37.53
N LYS A 157 2.13 -11.75 37.41
CA LYS A 157 0.67 -11.86 37.29
C LYS A 157 -0.12 -11.22 38.44
N HIS A 158 0.47 -11.11 39.63
CA HIS A 158 -0.15 -10.49 40.80
C HIS A 158 0.05 -8.97 40.86
N HIS A 159 0.83 -8.39 39.94
CA HIS A 159 1.07 -6.96 39.91
C HIS A 159 -0.22 -6.21 39.51
N PRO A 160 -0.57 -5.07 40.16
CA PRO A 160 -1.82 -4.35 39.89
C PRO A 160 -2.02 -3.94 38.41
N MET A 161 -0.94 -3.72 37.66
CA MET A 161 -1.01 -3.33 36.24
C MET A 161 -1.17 -4.52 35.27
N TYR A 162 -1.04 -5.77 35.73
CA TYR A 162 -1.02 -6.93 34.82
C TYR A 162 -2.31 -7.06 34.02
N GLN A 163 -3.47 -6.96 34.68
CA GLN A 163 -4.77 -7.10 34.02
C GLN A 163 -4.98 -6.02 32.94
N ASN A 164 -4.75 -4.76 33.28
CA ASN A 164 -4.89 -3.66 32.32
C ASN A 164 -3.89 -3.79 31.14
N THR A 165 -2.65 -4.21 31.41
CA THR A 165 -1.65 -4.43 30.34
C THR A 165 -2.07 -5.58 29.43
N ALA A 166 -2.63 -6.65 29.99
CA ALA A 166 -3.12 -7.80 29.24
C ALA A 166 -4.34 -7.45 28.37
N GLU A 167 -5.27 -6.66 28.90
CA GLU A 167 -6.42 -6.13 28.15
C GLU A 167 -5.97 -5.23 27.00
N LEU A 168 -5.07 -4.30 27.26
CA LEU A 168 -4.51 -3.42 26.22
C LEU A 168 -3.80 -4.22 25.12
N PHE A 169 -2.97 -5.19 25.51
CA PHE A 169 -2.32 -6.10 24.55
C PHE A 169 -3.35 -6.85 23.70
N ALA A 170 -4.42 -7.37 24.31
CA ALA A 170 -5.48 -8.09 23.60
C ALA A 170 -6.21 -7.17 22.61
N SER A 171 -6.61 -5.97 23.02
CA SER A 171 -7.28 -5.00 22.15
C SER A 171 -6.44 -4.58 20.95
N VAL A 172 -5.14 -4.30 21.16
CA VAL A 172 -4.24 -3.97 20.05
C VAL A 172 -4.04 -5.18 19.13
N SER A 173 -3.94 -6.39 19.69
CA SER A 173 -3.78 -7.62 18.91
C SER A 173 -4.99 -7.95 18.04
N GLU A 174 -6.21 -7.60 18.48
CA GLU A 174 -7.43 -7.78 17.68
C GLU A 174 -7.49 -6.84 16.48
N ILE A 175 -6.97 -5.62 16.62
CA ILE A 175 -6.97 -4.60 15.56
C ILE A 175 -5.88 -4.86 14.51
N VAL A 176 -4.74 -5.37 14.94
CA VAL A 176 -3.54 -5.48 14.11
C VAL A 176 -3.46 -6.86 13.46
N GLU A 177 -3.81 -6.93 12.18
CA GLU A 177 -3.52 -8.11 11.34
C GLU A 177 -1.99 -8.37 11.27
N GLU A 178 -1.60 -9.63 11.10
CA GLU A 178 -0.22 -9.97 10.74
C GLU A 178 0.20 -9.23 9.46
N GLU A 179 1.48 -8.85 9.35
CA GLU A 179 1.96 -8.13 8.15
C GLU A 179 1.64 -8.95 6.90
N VAL A 180 0.76 -8.42 6.05
CA VAL A 180 0.55 -8.97 4.71
C VAL A 180 1.83 -8.65 3.94
N ILE A 181 2.74 -9.63 3.87
CA ILE A 181 3.96 -9.53 3.08
C ILE A 181 3.53 -9.49 1.61
N VAL A 182 3.44 -8.28 1.04
CA VAL A 182 3.09 -8.07 -0.36
C VAL A 182 4.21 -8.66 -1.20
N GLY A 183 3.94 -9.86 -1.71
CA GLY A 183 4.86 -10.58 -2.59
C GLY A 183 5.80 -11.57 -1.89
N ALA A 184 5.49 -12.01 -0.66
CA ALA A 184 6.00 -13.30 -0.23
C ALA A 184 5.43 -14.39 -1.14
N ALA A 185 6.24 -14.83 -2.12
CA ALA A 185 6.25 -16.25 -2.40
C ALA A 185 6.42 -16.94 -1.05
N SER A 186 5.46 -17.80 -0.69
CA SER A 186 5.47 -18.68 0.49
C SER A 186 6.87 -18.89 1.08
N GLY A 187 7.12 -18.30 2.26
CA GLY A 187 8.27 -18.62 3.10
C GLY A 187 9.53 -17.77 2.90
N ARG A 188 9.57 -16.58 3.50
CA ARG A 188 10.78 -16.21 4.26
C ARG A 188 10.57 -16.75 5.68
N LYS A 189 11.08 -17.96 5.94
CA LYS A 189 11.45 -18.30 7.32
C LYS A 189 12.56 -17.33 7.69
N SER A 190 12.30 -16.44 8.64
CA SER A 190 13.36 -15.69 9.31
C SER A 190 14.33 -16.72 9.89
N GLY A 191 15.51 -16.80 9.28
CA GLY A 191 16.63 -17.56 9.82
C GLY A 191 17.39 -16.66 10.79
N THR A 192 17.18 -16.91 12.08
CA THR A 192 18.19 -16.86 13.15
C THR A 192 17.69 -17.74 14.28
#